data_AF-A0A2V8BI67-F1
#
_entry.id   AF-A0A2V8BI67-F1
#
_cell.length_a   1.000
_cell.length_b   1.000
_cell.length_c   1.000
_cell.angle_alpha   90.00
_cell.angle_beta   90.00
_cell.angle_gamma   90.00
#
_symmetry.space_group_name_H-M   'P 1'
#
loop_
_entity.id
_entity.type
_entity.pdbx_description
1 polymer ?
#
loop_
_entity_poly.entity_id
_entity_poly.type
_entity_poly.pdbx_seq_one_letter_code
_entity_poly.pdbx_strand_id
1 'polypeptide(L)'
;LLAVADRGEPVALTDAARERVTASRAVVDARARGDEPAYGINTGFGSFADVRIAAGELETLQLNLLRSHAAGVGDLLPVRTVRAIIALRANVLAKGFSGIRLETLDALIALLNEGVHPAVPSRGSVGASGDLAPLAHLALVLIGEGEAIETDEEHNPLQPSRPLRSNVISGAEALHRAHLEPITLGPKEGLALINGTQPSTAVLALAVAAAEQIARAADIAAALSIDALRGSIHPFDARIHDARPHPGQQIAAANIEGLMRGSGINKSHEFCGKVQDAYSMRCAAQVHGATRDALRFVRGIVDIESNSATDNPMVFADTGDIVSCGNFHGAPIAMAADLLAAAIVPLATISERRTDRLVDPALSGLPAFLTRAGGLRSGFMLAQVTAAAVASELKSMAHPAGVDTIPTSANKEDHVSMSMTAALKAERAVSRAREVVAIELLCACQAIDLLAPLTTSPALVRVHARVRADVPALDQDRALAPDIAAIVALVASGELDAACNGRVK
;
A
#
# COMPACT_ATOMS: atom_id res chain seq x y z
N LEU A 1 -5.12 -0.96 -11.32
CA LEU A 1 -5.43 -0.46 -9.95
C LEU A 1 -4.79 0.90 -9.67
N LEU A 2 -3.46 1.04 -9.66
CA LEU A 2 -2.79 2.32 -9.37
C LEU A 2 -3.24 3.47 -10.27
N ALA A 3 -3.46 3.20 -11.54
CA ALA A 3 -4.02 4.15 -12.50
C ALA A 3 -5.36 4.76 -12.05
N VAL A 4 -6.25 3.92 -11.53
CA VAL A 4 -7.55 4.33 -11.01
C VAL A 4 -7.38 5.05 -9.67
N ALA A 5 -6.56 4.52 -8.77
CA ALA A 5 -6.36 5.08 -7.43
C ALA A 5 -5.63 6.43 -7.43
N ASP A 6 -4.62 6.59 -8.30
CA ASP A 6 -3.66 7.71 -8.29
C ASP A 6 -3.92 8.75 -9.38
N ARG A 7 -4.55 8.36 -10.51
CA ARG A 7 -4.76 9.28 -11.66
C ARG A 7 -6.21 9.52 -12.01
N GLY A 8 -7.14 8.94 -11.27
CA GLY A 8 -8.54 9.15 -11.58
C GLY A 8 -9.03 8.42 -12.83
N GLU A 9 -8.30 7.42 -13.35
CA GLU A 9 -8.68 6.78 -14.62
C GLU A 9 -10.11 6.19 -14.53
N PRO A 10 -10.99 6.53 -15.48
CA PRO A 10 -12.37 6.08 -15.46
C PRO A 10 -12.44 4.58 -15.76
N VAL A 11 -13.45 3.92 -15.20
CA VAL A 11 -13.70 2.49 -15.40
C VAL A 11 -15.10 2.24 -15.96
N ALA A 12 -15.25 1.16 -16.72
CA ALA A 12 -16.52 0.73 -17.27
C ALA A 12 -16.59 -0.81 -17.34
N LEU A 13 -17.81 -1.34 -17.38
CA LEU A 13 -18.04 -2.76 -17.62
C LEU A 13 -17.87 -3.09 -19.11
N THR A 14 -17.31 -4.27 -19.37
CA THR A 14 -17.38 -4.90 -20.70
C THR A 14 -18.74 -5.54 -20.90
N ASP A 15 -19.18 -5.71 -22.15
CA ASP A 15 -20.45 -6.38 -22.47
C ASP A 15 -20.52 -7.79 -21.88
N ALA A 16 -19.43 -8.56 -21.98
CA ALA A 16 -19.31 -9.87 -21.37
C ALA A 16 -19.47 -9.84 -19.83
N ALA A 17 -19.03 -8.77 -19.15
CA ALA A 17 -19.27 -8.62 -17.72
C ALA A 17 -20.74 -8.32 -17.41
N ARG A 18 -21.38 -7.46 -18.21
CA ARG A 18 -22.82 -7.16 -18.09
C ARG A 18 -23.65 -8.44 -18.22
N GLU A 19 -23.37 -9.26 -19.24
CA GLU A 19 -24.04 -10.55 -19.47
C GLU A 19 -23.93 -11.49 -18.26
N ARG A 20 -22.72 -11.67 -17.70
CA ARG A 20 -22.52 -12.53 -16.52
C ARG A 20 -23.27 -12.00 -15.29
N VAL A 21 -23.24 -10.70 -15.06
CA VAL A 21 -23.96 -10.07 -13.93
C VAL A 21 -25.46 -10.31 -14.07
N THR A 22 -26.05 -10.02 -15.24
CA THR A 22 -27.47 -10.24 -15.52
C THR A 22 -27.86 -11.71 -15.36
N ALA A 23 -27.05 -12.64 -15.87
CA ALA A 23 -27.31 -14.07 -15.73
C ALA A 23 -27.33 -14.52 -14.25
N SER A 24 -26.36 -14.07 -13.45
CA SER A 24 -26.33 -14.36 -12.01
C SER A 24 -27.51 -13.74 -11.26
N ARG A 25 -27.95 -12.54 -11.65
CA ARG A 25 -29.10 -11.85 -11.05
C ARG A 25 -30.40 -12.62 -11.27
N ALA A 26 -30.59 -13.17 -12.48
CA ALA A 26 -31.77 -13.96 -12.82
C ALA A 26 -31.93 -15.19 -11.90
N VAL A 27 -30.83 -15.83 -11.49
CA VAL A 27 -30.86 -16.95 -10.53
C VAL A 27 -31.35 -16.49 -9.15
N VAL A 28 -30.84 -15.37 -8.64
CA VAL A 28 -31.27 -14.83 -7.35
C VAL A 28 -32.73 -14.40 -7.39
N ASP A 29 -33.20 -13.80 -8.50
CA ASP A 29 -34.61 -13.39 -8.66
C ASP A 29 -35.56 -14.58 -8.75
N ALA A 30 -35.13 -15.68 -9.38
CA ALA A 30 -35.88 -16.93 -9.35
C ALA A 30 -35.96 -17.49 -7.93
N ARG A 31 -34.85 -17.48 -7.18
CA ARG A 31 -34.78 -18.02 -5.82
C ARG A 31 -35.57 -17.20 -4.80
N ALA A 32 -35.50 -15.87 -4.90
CA ALA A 32 -36.19 -14.96 -3.98
C ALA A 32 -37.73 -15.08 -4.06
N ARG A 33 -38.26 -15.51 -5.22
CA ARG A 33 -39.70 -15.79 -5.42
C ARG A 33 -40.12 -17.18 -4.92
N GLY A 34 -39.16 -18.07 -4.67
CA GLY A 34 -39.41 -19.43 -4.20
C GLY A 34 -39.64 -19.52 -2.70
N ASP A 35 -40.19 -20.64 -2.26
CA ASP A 35 -40.45 -20.92 -0.85
C ASP A 35 -39.25 -21.51 -0.09
N GLU A 36 -38.25 -21.98 -0.82
CA GLU A 36 -37.08 -22.61 -0.22
C GLU A 36 -36.15 -21.56 0.42
N PRO A 37 -35.62 -21.82 1.64
CA PRO A 37 -34.66 -20.95 2.29
C PRO A 37 -33.37 -20.80 1.46
N ALA A 38 -32.86 -19.58 1.39
CA ALA A 38 -31.60 -19.25 0.74
C ALA A 38 -30.88 -18.11 1.50
N TYR A 39 -29.68 -18.43 2.01
CA TYR A 39 -28.90 -17.56 2.88
C TYR A 39 -28.65 -16.17 2.29
N GLY A 40 -29.00 -15.12 3.04
CA GLY A 40 -28.83 -13.73 2.63
C GLY A 40 -29.73 -13.27 1.46
N ILE A 41 -30.64 -14.13 0.99
CA ILE A 41 -31.62 -13.82 -0.07
C ILE A 41 -33.01 -13.67 0.55
N ASN A 42 -33.50 -14.71 1.23
CA ASN A 42 -34.79 -14.71 1.93
C ASN A 42 -34.69 -15.19 3.40
N THR A 43 -33.45 -15.24 3.92
CA THR A 43 -33.16 -15.48 5.35
C THR A 43 -32.23 -14.40 5.91
N GLY A 44 -32.08 -14.36 7.25
CA GLY A 44 -31.18 -13.44 7.95
C GLY A 44 -29.68 -13.75 7.76
N PHE A 45 -28.83 -13.06 8.52
CA PHE A 45 -27.36 -13.12 8.41
C PHE A 45 -26.70 -13.64 9.69
N GLY A 46 -25.51 -14.24 9.56
CA GLY A 46 -24.71 -14.69 10.72
C GLY A 46 -25.48 -15.68 11.61
N SER A 47 -25.63 -15.36 12.90
CA SER A 47 -26.40 -16.19 13.85
C SER A 47 -27.90 -16.29 13.53
N PHE A 48 -28.43 -15.44 12.64
CA PHE A 48 -29.82 -15.46 12.18
C PHE A 48 -29.99 -16.10 10.79
N ALA A 49 -28.98 -16.85 10.31
CA ALA A 49 -29.01 -17.49 8.99
C ALA A 49 -30.23 -18.41 8.75
N ASP A 50 -30.78 -18.98 9.83
CA ASP A 50 -31.91 -19.93 9.80
C ASP A 50 -33.29 -19.24 9.97
N VAL A 51 -33.32 -17.91 10.10
CA VAL A 51 -34.56 -17.13 10.26
C VAL A 51 -35.07 -16.68 8.89
N ARG A 52 -36.27 -17.13 8.51
CA ARG A 52 -36.93 -16.74 7.24
C ARG A 52 -37.50 -15.32 7.33
N ILE A 53 -37.36 -14.56 6.24
CA ILE A 53 -37.83 -13.18 6.12
C ILE A 53 -38.99 -13.11 5.14
N ALA A 54 -40.03 -12.34 5.46
CA ALA A 54 -41.16 -12.17 4.57
C ALA A 54 -40.76 -11.35 3.33
N ALA A 55 -41.39 -11.63 2.17
CA ALA A 55 -41.04 -10.97 0.91
C ALA A 55 -41.11 -9.43 0.97
N GLY A 56 -42.08 -8.88 1.73
CA GLY A 56 -42.23 -7.44 1.93
C GLY A 56 -41.20 -6.79 2.86
N GLU A 57 -40.35 -7.58 3.51
CA GLU A 57 -39.32 -7.11 4.44
C GLU A 57 -37.89 -7.23 3.87
N LEU A 58 -37.73 -7.79 2.66
CA LEU A 58 -36.42 -8.09 2.08
C LEU A 58 -35.58 -6.83 1.78
N GLU A 59 -36.23 -5.74 1.37
CA GLU A 59 -35.56 -4.45 1.15
C GLU A 59 -35.07 -3.85 2.48
N THR A 60 -35.97 -3.79 3.48
CA THR A 60 -35.65 -3.36 4.85
C THR A 60 -34.52 -4.18 5.45
N LEU A 61 -34.47 -5.49 5.18
CA LEU A 61 -33.39 -6.37 5.61
C LEU A 61 -32.03 -5.92 5.05
N GLN A 62 -31.94 -5.58 3.75
CA GLN A 62 -30.68 -5.13 3.16
C GLN A 62 -30.25 -3.77 3.72
N LEU A 63 -31.20 -2.86 3.90
CA LEU A 63 -30.94 -1.54 4.49
C LEU A 63 -30.41 -1.65 5.93
N ASN A 64 -31.08 -2.46 6.75
CA ASN A 64 -30.67 -2.70 8.13
C ASN A 64 -29.32 -3.40 8.21
N LEU A 65 -28.99 -4.27 7.25
CA LEU A 65 -27.67 -4.88 7.16
C LEU A 65 -26.60 -3.80 7.01
N LEU A 66 -26.71 -2.89 6.03
CA LEU A 66 -25.72 -1.82 5.84
C LEU A 66 -25.56 -0.96 7.10
N ARG A 67 -26.68 -0.49 7.67
CA ARG A 67 -26.67 0.37 8.86
C ARG A 67 -26.01 -0.30 10.08
N SER A 68 -26.37 -1.55 10.36
CA SER A 68 -25.82 -2.29 11.50
C SER A 68 -24.35 -2.66 11.32
N HIS A 69 -23.92 -2.90 10.07
CA HIS A 69 -22.56 -3.33 9.77
C HIS A 69 -21.58 -2.16 9.62
N ALA A 70 -22.05 -0.93 9.41
CA ALA A 70 -21.24 0.30 9.39
C ALA A 70 -20.74 0.70 10.79
N ALA A 71 -20.08 -0.24 11.48
CA ALA A 71 -19.54 -0.10 12.84
C ALA A 71 -18.03 0.16 12.86
N GLY A 72 -17.47 0.65 11.75
CA GLY A 72 -16.05 1.00 11.64
C GLY A 72 -15.62 2.20 12.51
N VAL A 73 -14.36 2.20 12.95
CA VAL A 73 -13.74 3.25 13.78
C VAL A 73 -12.30 3.56 13.33
N GLY A 74 -11.64 4.54 13.96
CA GLY A 74 -10.26 4.92 13.67
C GLY A 74 -10.15 6.05 12.64
N ASP A 75 -8.96 6.26 12.09
CA ASP A 75 -8.76 7.27 11.05
C ASP A 75 -9.50 6.90 9.77
N LEU A 76 -9.90 7.89 8.97
CA LEU A 76 -10.48 7.61 7.66
C LEU A 76 -9.40 7.10 6.71
N LEU A 77 -9.73 6.09 5.91
CA LEU A 77 -8.89 5.64 4.83
C LEU A 77 -8.67 6.79 3.83
N PRO A 78 -7.44 6.98 3.31
CA PRO A 78 -7.19 7.99 2.29
C PRO A 78 -8.08 7.80 1.06
N VAL A 79 -8.44 8.89 0.38
CA VAL A 79 -9.20 8.88 -0.89
C VAL A 79 -8.62 7.88 -1.87
N ARG A 80 -7.29 7.89 -2.03
CA ARG A 80 -6.53 6.94 -2.85
C ARG A 80 -6.91 5.47 -2.57
N THR A 81 -7.01 5.12 -1.29
CA THR A 81 -7.39 3.78 -0.83
C THR A 81 -8.87 3.51 -1.08
N VAL A 82 -9.76 4.46 -0.79
CA VAL A 82 -11.21 4.32 -1.05
C VAL A 82 -11.48 4.08 -2.54
N ARG A 83 -10.82 4.81 -3.44
CA ARG A 83 -10.89 4.59 -4.90
C ARG A 83 -10.47 3.18 -5.28
N ALA A 84 -9.38 2.67 -4.71
CA ALA A 84 -8.94 1.31 -4.93
C ALA A 84 -9.96 0.27 -4.42
N ILE A 85 -10.59 0.52 -3.27
CA ILE A 85 -11.66 -0.34 -2.73
C ILE A 85 -12.85 -0.41 -3.68
N ILE A 86 -13.35 0.73 -4.14
CA ILE A 86 -14.49 0.78 -5.07
C ILE A 86 -14.15 0.02 -6.36
N ALA A 87 -12.97 0.27 -6.94
CA ALA A 87 -12.53 -0.40 -8.16
C ALA A 87 -12.44 -1.93 -8.00
N LEU A 88 -11.88 -2.41 -6.89
CA LEU A 88 -11.79 -3.84 -6.61
C LEU A 88 -13.18 -4.45 -6.35
N ARG A 89 -14.07 -3.75 -5.64
CA ARG A 89 -15.44 -4.25 -5.39
C ARG A 89 -16.22 -4.36 -6.69
N ALA A 90 -16.15 -3.34 -7.55
CA ALA A 90 -16.74 -3.38 -8.87
C ALA A 90 -16.18 -4.55 -9.71
N ASN A 91 -14.86 -4.77 -9.69
CA ASN A 91 -14.23 -5.88 -10.42
C ASN A 91 -14.73 -7.26 -9.95
N VAL A 92 -14.87 -7.45 -8.63
CA VAL A 92 -15.36 -8.71 -8.04
C VAL A 92 -16.81 -8.95 -8.45
N LEU A 93 -17.66 -7.92 -8.36
CA LEU A 93 -19.06 -8.00 -8.74
C LEU A 93 -19.26 -8.28 -10.24
N ALA A 94 -18.43 -7.65 -11.09
CA ALA A 94 -18.41 -7.81 -12.54
C ALA A 94 -18.02 -9.24 -13.01
N LYS A 95 -17.56 -10.10 -12.10
CA LYS A 95 -17.33 -11.53 -12.41
C LYS A 95 -18.64 -12.27 -12.60
N GLY A 96 -19.74 -11.81 -12.00
CA GLY A 96 -21.06 -12.41 -12.13
C GLY A 96 -21.28 -13.63 -11.24
N PHE A 97 -20.70 -13.65 -10.04
CA PHE A 97 -20.95 -14.69 -9.03
C PHE A 97 -21.68 -14.16 -7.79
N SER A 98 -22.05 -12.89 -7.79
CA SER A 98 -22.64 -12.20 -6.65
C SER A 98 -24.16 -12.09 -6.73
N GLY A 99 -24.74 -12.21 -7.93
CA GLY A 99 -26.16 -11.98 -8.14
C GLY A 99 -26.59 -10.55 -7.77
N ILE A 100 -25.76 -9.55 -8.02
CA ILE A 100 -26.12 -8.13 -7.85
C ILE A 100 -26.86 -7.63 -9.08
N ARG A 101 -27.70 -6.59 -8.96
CA ARG A 101 -28.28 -5.94 -10.14
C ARG A 101 -27.23 -5.12 -10.89
N LEU A 102 -27.45 -4.96 -12.19
CA LEU A 102 -26.57 -4.19 -13.05
C LEU A 102 -26.59 -2.70 -12.68
N GLU A 103 -27.77 -2.18 -12.33
CA GLU A 103 -27.98 -0.80 -11.91
C GLU A 103 -27.18 -0.46 -10.64
N THR A 104 -27.15 -1.39 -9.68
CA THR A 104 -26.37 -1.25 -8.44
C THR A 104 -24.86 -1.24 -8.72
N LEU A 105 -24.39 -2.10 -9.63
CA LEU A 105 -22.98 -2.12 -10.03
C LEU A 105 -22.59 -0.88 -10.85
N ASP A 106 -23.46 -0.42 -11.74
CA ASP A 106 -23.25 0.83 -12.50
C ASP A 106 -23.23 2.04 -11.55
N ALA A 107 -24.06 2.08 -10.50
CA ALA A 107 -24.02 3.13 -9.48
C ALA A 107 -22.70 3.13 -8.67
N LEU A 108 -22.18 1.95 -8.31
CA LEU A 108 -20.87 1.81 -7.67
C LEU A 108 -19.73 2.32 -8.56
N ILE A 109 -19.79 2.04 -9.86
CA ILE A 109 -18.83 2.56 -10.85
C ILE A 109 -18.98 4.08 -11.01
N ALA A 110 -20.21 4.59 -11.00
CA ALA A 110 -20.50 6.02 -11.08
C ALA A 110 -19.88 6.79 -9.90
N LEU A 111 -19.99 6.29 -8.66
CA LEU A 111 -19.31 6.92 -7.51
C LEU A 111 -17.81 7.13 -7.77
N LEU A 112 -17.14 6.12 -8.32
CA LEU A 112 -15.70 6.17 -8.59
C LEU A 112 -15.34 7.17 -9.71
N ASN A 113 -16.12 7.16 -10.78
CA ASN A 113 -15.89 8.00 -11.96
C ASN A 113 -16.24 9.46 -11.70
N GLU A 114 -17.32 9.73 -10.95
CA GLU A 114 -17.78 11.08 -10.60
C GLU A 114 -17.07 11.66 -9.36
N GLY A 115 -16.05 10.99 -8.83
CA GLY A 115 -15.25 11.55 -7.73
C GLY A 115 -15.93 11.50 -6.36
N VAL A 116 -17.00 10.73 -6.17
CA VAL A 116 -17.66 10.58 -4.86
C VAL A 116 -16.91 9.56 -4.02
N HIS A 117 -16.41 9.97 -2.86
CA HIS A 117 -15.47 9.16 -2.06
C HIS A 117 -16.03 8.92 -0.66
N PRO A 118 -16.63 7.75 -0.37
CA PRO A 118 -17.17 7.48 0.95
C PRO A 118 -16.14 7.61 2.07
N ALA A 119 -16.57 8.16 3.22
CA ALA A 119 -15.74 8.32 4.40
C ALA A 119 -15.63 6.98 5.14
N VAL A 120 -14.64 6.17 4.77
CA VAL A 120 -14.47 4.80 5.30
C VAL A 120 -13.49 4.78 6.49
N PRO A 121 -13.89 4.41 7.71
CA PRO A 121 -12.97 4.22 8.83
C PRO A 121 -12.02 3.03 8.60
N SER A 122 -10.78 3.14 9.07
CA SER A 122 -9.75 2.14 8.80
C SER A 122 -9.86 0.86 9.65
N ARG A 123 -10.60 0.86 10.76
CA ARG A 123 -10.71 -0.29 11.69
C ARG A 123 -12.15 -0.78 11.80
N GLY A 124 -12.30 -2.05 12.16
CA GLY A 124 -13.60 -2.72 12.32
C GLY A 124 -13.71 -4.05 11.56
N SER A 125 -12.78 -4.32 10.63
CA SER A 125 -12.66 -5.62 9.98
C SER A 125 -11.68 -6.54 10.72
N VAL A 126 -12.07 -7.81 10.83
CA VAL A 126 -11.23 -8.93 11.25
C VAL A 126 -10.87 -9.87 10.08
N GLY A 127 -11.29 -9.53 8.85
CA GLY A 127 -11.08 -10.37 7.66
C GLY A 127 -11.70 -11.76 7.78
N ALA A 128 -12.87 -11.85 8.43
CA ALA A 128 -13.64 -13.07 8.70
C ALA A 128 -14.60 -13.35 7.54
N SER A 129 -15.80 -12.75 7.57
CA SER A 129 -16.78 -12.69 6.47
C SER A 129 -16.47 -11.53 5.49
N GLY A 130 -15.18 -11.36 5.18
CA GLY A 130 -14.65 -10.20 4.48
C GLY A 130 -14.53 -8.96 5.37
N ASP A 131 -14.33 -7.82 4.72
CA ASP A 131 -14.16 -6.51 5.35
C ASP A 131 -15.51 -5.78 5.47
N LEU A 132 -16.44 -6.41 6.21
CA LEU A 132 -17.84 -5.99 6.34
C LEU A 132 -17.99 -4.51 6.72
N ALA A 133 -17.35 -4.08 7.81
CA ALA A 133 -17.57 -2.74 8.34
C ALA A 133 -17.07 -1.63 7.42
N PRO A 134 -15.82 -1.69 6.88
CA PRO A 134 -15.39 -0.74 5.87
C PRO A 134 -16.26 -0.70 4.62
N LEU A 135 -16.69 -1.86 4.11
CA LEU A 135 -17.56 -1.91 2.92
C LEU A 135 -18.98 -1.42 3.20
N ALA A 136 -19.50 -1.60 4.42
CA ALA A 136 -20.81 -1.07 4.81
C ALA A 136 -20.81 0.46 4.84
N HIS A 137 -19.76 1.08 5.41
CA HIS A 137 -19.57 2.54 5.35
C HIS A 137 -19.55 3.07 3.91
N LEU A 138 -18.88 2.34 3.01
CA LEU A 138 -18.87 2.66 1.57
C LEU A 138 -20.27 2.54 0.96
N ALA A 139 -20.96 1.42 1.23
CA ALA A 139 -22.26 1.10 0.64
C ALA A 139 -23.40 2.02 1.12
N LEU A 140 -23.31 2.59 2.33
CA LEU A 140 -24.29 3.56 2.81
C LEU A 140 -24.42 4.78 1.88
N VAL A 141 -23.31 5.23 1.27
CA VAL A 141 -23.36 6.37 0.35
C VAL A 141 -24.18 6.07 -0.90
N LEU A 142 -24.18 4.83 -1.40
CA LEU A 142 -25.00 4.44 -2.56
C LEU A 142 -26.50 4.65 -2.34
N ILE A 143 -26.96 4.52 -1.10
CA ILE A 143 -28.36 4.66 -0.72
C ILE A 143 -28.68 6.06 -0.14
N GLY A 144 -27.74 7.01 -0.26
CA GLY A 144 -27.89 8.38 0.25
C GLY A 144 -27.67 8.54 1.76
N GLU A 145 -27.21 7.49 2.44
CA GLU A 145 -26.85 7.53 3.87
C GLU A 145 -25.33 7.65 4.07
N GLY A 146 -24.91 7.72 5.33
CA GLY A 146 -23.48 7.82 5.68
C GLY A 146 -22.86 9.14 5.28
N GLU A 147 -21.54 9.13 5.12
CA GLU A 147 -20.72 10.31 4.87
C GLU A 147 -19.76 10.06 3.70
N ALA A 148 -19.44 11.12 2.96
CA ALA A 148 -18.41 11.13 1.94
C ALA A 148 -17.39 12.24 2.23
N ILE A 149 -16.15 12.01 1.81
CA ILE A 149 -15.05 12.97 1.86
C ILE A 149 -15.34 14.06 0.84
N GLU A 150 -15.40 15.30 1.28
CA GLU A 150 -15.55 16.46 0.41
C GLU A 150 -14.27 16.66 -0.41
N THR A 151 -14.38 16.70 -1.72
CA THR A 151 -13.26 17.00 -2.62
C THR A 151 -13.55 18.36 -3.25
N ASP A 152 -12.87 19.39 -2.77
CA ASP A 152 -12.97 20.74 -3.35
C ASP A 152 -12.24 20.76 -4.71
N GLU A 153 -12.82 21.37 -5.74
CA GLU A 153 -12.21 21.48 -7.08
C GLU A 153 -10.86 22.23 -7.05
N GLU A 154 -10.64 23.11 -6.07
CA GLU A 154 -9.35 23.79 -5.87
C GLU A 154 -8.27 22.89 -5.24
N HIS A 155 -8.66 21.75 -4.65
CA HIS A 155 -7.78 20.87 -3.89
C HIS A 155 -7.72 19.48 -4.50
N ASN A 156 -6.53 19.03 -4.90
CA ASN A 156 -6.34 17.66 -5.39
C ASN A 156 -6.89 16.65 -4.35
N PRO A 157 -7.92 15.83 -4.67
CA PRO A 157 -8.51 14.84 -3.77
C PRO A 157 -7.49 13.87 -3.17
N LEU A 158 -6.36 13.68 -3.87
CA LEU A 158 -5.25 12.81 -3.48
C LEU A 158 -4.26 13.49 -2.53
N GLN A 159 -4.39 14.80 -2.29
CA GLN A 159 -3.58 15.61 -1.38
C GLN A 159 -4.47 16.59 -0.59
N PRO A 160 -5.22 16.11 0.42
CA PRO A 160 -6.09 16.96 1.20
C PRO A 160 -5.27 18.02 1.96
N SER A 161 -5.69 19.28 1.89
CA SER A 161 -5.08 20.41 2.63
C SER A 161 -5.47 20.45 4.11
N ARG A 162 -6.43 19.60 4.53
CA ARG A 162 -6.97 19.49 5.89
C ARG A 162 -7.09 18.02 6.33
N PRO A 163 -7.16 17.74 7.64
CA PRO A 163 -7.47 16.40 8.12
C PRO A 163 -8.80 15.90 7.54
N LEU A 164 -8.82 14.66 7.01
CA LEU A 164 -9.97 14.09 6.31
C LEU A 164 -11.29 14.18 7.12
N ARG A 165 -11.24 13.97 8.43
CA ARG A 165 -12.42 14.05 9.32
C ARG A 165 -13.06 15.43 9.39
N SER A 166 -12.33 16.49 9.06
CA SER A 166 -12.85 17.87 9.02
C SER A 166 -13.43 18.26 7.66
N ASN A 167 -13.50 17.30 6.73
CA ASN A 167 -13.79 17.50 5.32
C ASN A 167 -14.77 16.42 4.84
N VAL A 168 -15.92 16.28 5.52
CA VAL A 168 -16.96 15.30 5.21
C VAL A 168 -18.31 15.97 5.03
N ILE A 169 -19.10 15.44 4.10
CA ILE A 169 -20.49 15.83 3.81
C ILE A 169 -21.38 14.58 3.89
N SER A 170 -22.70 14.76 3.99
CA SER A 170 -23.62 13.62 3.98
C SER A 170 -23.58 12.89 2.64
N GLY A 171 -23.82 11.57 2.64
CA GLY A 171 -23.88 10.76 1.42
C GLY A 171 -24.88 11.32 0.40
N ALA A 172 -26.08 11.72 0.86
CA ALA A 172 -27.09 12.35 0.01
C ALA A 172 -26.59 13.64 -0.67
N GLU A 173 -25.90 14.52 0.06
CA GLU A 173 -25.34 15.75 -0.52
C GLU A 173 -24.24 15.42 -1.54
N ALA A 174 -23.39 14.43 -1.25
CA ALA A 174 -22.33 14.01 -2.16
C ALA A 174 -22.89 13.44 -3.47
N LEU A 175 -23.93 12.60 -3.39
CA LEU A 175 -24.64 12.09 -4.57
C LEU A 175 -25.28 13.24 -5.38
N HIS A 176 -25.99 14.14 -4.70
CA HIS A 176 -26.66 15.27 -5.34
C HIS A 176 -25.67 16.18 -6.09
N ARG A 177 -24.51 16.50 -5.50
CA ARG A 177 -23.44 17.29 -6.15
C ARG A 177 -22.86 16.60 -7.39
N ALA A 178 -22.82 15.27 -7.40
CA ALA A 178 -22.36 14.46 -8.52
C ALA A 178 -23.47 14.12 -9.54
N HIS A 179 -24.67 14.68 -9.37
CA HIS A 179 -25.85 14.34 -10.20
C HIS A 179 -26.19 12.84 -10.21
N LEU A 180 -25.93 12.17 -9.07
CA LEU A 180 -26.28 10.78 -8.84
C LEU A 180 -27.50 10.69 -7.92
N GLU A 181 -28.32 9.67 -8.14
CA GLU A 181 -29.51 9.40 -7.32
C GLU A 181 -29.25 8.21 -6.37
N PRO A 182 -29.78 8.24 -5.14
CA PRO A 182 -29.76 7.09 -4.25
C PRO A 182 -30.42 5.86 -4.88
N ILE A 183 -29.79 4.68 -4.71
CA ILE A 183 -30.38 3.42 -5.16
C ILE A 183 -31.21 2.75 -4.06
N THR A 184 -32.18 1.93 -4.47
CA THR A 184 -32.88 0.99 -3.59
C THR A 184 -32.26 -0.40 -3.71
N LEU A 185 -32.04 -1.09 -2.60
CA LEU A 185 -31.45 -2.44 -2.60
C LEU A 185 -32.53 -3.52 -2.70
N GLY A 186 -32.25 -4.53 -3.52
CA GLY A 186 -33.06 -5.75 -3.63
C GLY A 186 -32.41 -6.95 -2.94
N PRO A 187 -33.04 -8.14 -3.01
CA PRO A 187 -32.57 -9.33 -2.31
C PRO A 187 -31.10 -9.64 -2.62
N LYS A 188 -30.31 -9.97 -1.58
CA LYS A 188 -28.87 -10.24 -1.58
C LYS A 188 -27.94 -9.03 -1.77
N GLU A 189 -28.41 -7.87 -2.23
CA GLU A 189 -27.49 -6.81 -2.66
C GLU A 189 -26.73 -6.15 -1.52
N GLY A 190 -27.33 -6.02 -0.33
CA GLY A 190 -26.61 -5.53 0.84
C GLY A 190 -25.40 -6.41 1.14
N LEU A 191 -25.59 -7.73 1.12
CA LEU A 191 -24.52 -8.70 1.34
C LEU A 191 -23.51 -8.68 0.18
N ALA A 192 -23.99 -8.60 -1.06
CA ALA A 192 -23.14 -8.49 -2.26
C ALA A 192 -22.37 -7.16 -2.33
N LEU A 193 -22.68 -6.14 -1.52
CA LEU A 193 -21.86 -4.93 -1.42
C LEU A 193 -20.79 -5.07 -0.34
N ILE A 194 -21.08 -5.78 0.75
CA ILE A 194 -20.23 -5.77 1.95
C ILE A 194 -19.41 -7.05 2.20
N ASN A 195 -19.75 -8.17 1.56
CA ASN A 195 -19.04 -9.43 1.76
C ASN A 195 -17.90 -9.61 0.76
N GLY A 196 -16.67 -9.40 1.21
CA GLY A 196 -15.45 -9.64 0.44
C GLY A 196 -14.23 -8.94 1.01
N THR A 197 -13.06 -9.15 0.40
CA THR A 197 -11.74 -8.80 0.96
C THR A 197 -11.14 -7.51 0.38
N GLN A 198 -11.96 -6.65 -0.22
CA GLN A 198 -11.46 -5.54 -1.04
C GLN A 198 -10.72 -4.44 -0.25
N PRO A 199 -11.19 -3.99 0.93
CA PRO A 199 -10.45 -3.08 1.81
C PRO A 199 -9.04 -3.57 2.17
N SER A 200 -8.91 -4.79 2.70
CA SER A 200 -7.61 -5.35 3.08
C SER A 200 -6.71 -5.57 1.87
N THR A 201 -7.27 -6.02 0.74
CA THR A 201 -6.55 -6.15 -0.54
C THR A 201 -6.08 -4.79 -1.08
N ALA A 202 -6.91 -3.76 -1.02
CA ALA A 202 -6.57 -2.42 -1.49
C ALA A 202 -5.40 -1.83 -0.71
N VAL A 203 -5.47 -1.87 0.63
CA VAL A 203 -4.38 -1.40 1.49
C VAL A 203 -3.08 -2.14 1.18
N LEU A 204 -3.13 -3.48 1.08
CA LEU A 204 -1.94 -4.28 0.76
C LEU A 204 -1.41 -3.97 -0.65
N ALA A 205 -2.26 -3.86 -1.65
CA ALA A 205 -1.85 -3.58 -3.03
C ALA A 205 -1.12 -2.24 -3.15
N LEU A 206 -1.64 -1.22 -2.48
CA LEU A 206 -1.04 0.11 -2.40
C LEU A 206 0.26 0.11 -1.60
N ALA A 207 0.34 -0.67 -0.52
CA ALA A 207 1.55 -0.85 0.29
C ALA A 207 2.67 -1.56 -0.49
N VAL A 208 2.37 -2.62 -1.26
CA VAL A 208 3.36 -3.31 -2.12
C VAL A 208 3.89 -2.36 -3.20
N ALA A 209 3.01 -1.60 -3.85
CA ALA A 209 3.45 -0.61 -4.84
C ALA A 209 4.38 0.44 -4.24
N ALA A 210 4.05 0.92 -3.02
CA ALA A 210 4.91 1.83 -2.27
C ALA A 210 6.25 1.17 -1.87
N ALA A 211 6.26 -0.11 -1.50
CA ALA A 211 7.47 -0.84 -1.14
C ALA A 211 8.40 -1.07 -2.34
N GLU A 212 7.84 -1.32 -3.54
CA GLU A 212 8.61 -1.41 -4.79
C GLU A 212 9.29 -0.08 -5.12
N GLN A 213 8.64 1.07 -4.88
CA GLN A 213 9.28 2.39 -5.00
C GLN A 213 10.44 2.54 -4.01
N ILE A 214 10.25 2.13 -2.75
CA ILE A 214 11.30 2.18 -1.73
C ILE A 214 12.47 1.25 -2.09
N ALA A 215 12.22 0.07 -2.65
CA ALA A 215 13.29 -0.83 -3.08
C ALA A 215 14.21 -0.20 -4.14
N ARG A 216 13.63 0.55 -5.10
CA ARG A 216 14.41 1.33 -6.08
C ARG A 216 15.16 2.48 -5.41
N ALA A 217 14.51 3.24 -4.54
CA ALA A 217 15.16 4.33 -3.81
C ALA A 217 16.28 3.83 -2.88
N ALA A 218 16.15 2.64 -2.31
CA ALA A 218 17.18 2.02 -1.47
C ALA A 218 18.43 1.67 -2.27
N ASP A 219 18.31 1.17 -3.51
CA ASP A 219 19.46 0.94 -4.39
C ASP A 219 20.18 2.26 -4.73
N ILE A 220 19.42 3.35 -4.96
CA ILE A 220 19.97 4.69 -5.18
C ILE A 220 20.69 5.20 -3.93
N ALA A 221 20.06 5.06 -2.76
CA ALA A 221 20.63 5.45 -1.48
C ALA A 221 21.93 4.69 -1.20
N ALA A 222 21.92 3.36 -1.39
CA ALA A 222 23.11 2.53 -1.25
C ALA A 222 24.22 2.97 -2.20
N ALA A 223 23.93 3.23 -3.48
CA ALA A 223 24.92 3.68 -4.44
C ALA A 223 25.55 5.04 -4.05
N LEU A 224 24.74 6.02 -3.63
CA LEU A 224 25.23 7.31 -3.13
C LEU A 224 26.08 7.13 -1.87
N SER A 225 25.60 6.36 -0.89
CA SER A 225 26.29 6.13 0.38
C SER A 225 27.61 5.39 0.20
N ILE A 226 27.62 4.34 -0.62
CA ILE A 226 28.83 3.57 -0.92
C ILE A 226 29.83 4.45 -1.63
N ASP A 227 29.40 5.23 -2.63
CA ASP A 227 30.30 6.14 -3.33
C ASP A 227 30.86 7.22 -2.38
N ALA A 228 30.02 7.88 -1.58
CA ALA A 228 30.46 8.88 -0.61
C ALA A 228 31.40 8.31 0.48
N LEU A 229 31.23 7.05 0.86
CA LEU A 229 32.13 6.33 1.77
C LEU A 229 33.43 5.86 1.10
N ARG A 230 33.59 6.15 -0.21
CA ARG A 230 34.67 5.64 -1.05
C ARG A 230 34.70 4.11 -1.01
N GLY A 231 33.55 3.44 -1.01
CA GLY A 231 33.44 1.99 -0.98
C GLY A 231 33.74 1.35 -2.34
N SER A 232 34.07 0.06 -2.33
CA SER A 232 34.38 -0.74 -3.52
C SER A 232 33.14 -1.05 -4.35
N ILE A 233 33.31 -1.03 -5.68
CA ILE A 233 32.30 -1.50 -6.64
C ILE A 233 32.37 -3.02 -6.88
N HIS A 234 33.48 -3.68 -6.53
CA HIS A 234 33.71 -5.10 -6.79
C HIS A 234 32.65 -6.05 -6.21
N PRO A 235 32.04 -5.78 -5.03
CA PRO A 235 30.96 -6.62 -4.51
C PRO A 235 29.74 -6.77 -5.42
N PHE A 236 29.60 -5.89 -6.42
CA PHE A 236 28.47 -5.86 -7.35
C PHE A 236 28.80 -6.49 -8.71
N ASP A 237 29.97 -7.12 -8.86
CA ASP A 237 30.37 -7.83 -10.08
C ASP A 237 29.37 -8.96 -10.41
N ALA A 238 28.84 -8.95 -11.63
CA ALA A 238 27.83 -9.89 -12.10
C ALA A 238 28.17 -11.36 -11.81
N ARG A 239 29.46 -11.77 -11.91
CA ARG A 239 29.87 -13.16 -11.67
C ARG A 239 29.56 -13.65 -10.25
N ILE A 240 29.61 -12.75 -9.27
CA ILE A 240 29.27 -13.06 -7.87
C ILE A 240 27.78 -13.38 -7.74
N HIS A 241 26.93 -12.61 -8.44
CA HIS A 241 25.48 -12.74 -8.36
C HIS A 241 24.95 -13.83 -9.29
N ASP A 242 25.62 -14.12 -10.39
CA ASP A 242 25.32 -15.26 -11.26
C ASP A 242 25.66 -16.60 -10.58
N ALA A 243 26.71 -16.63 -9.76
CA ALA A 243 27.05 -17.80 -8.93
C ALA A 243 26.02 -18.08 -7.80
N ARG A 244 25.18 -17.10 -7.45
CA ARG A 244 24.07 -17.24 -6.49
C ARG A 244 22.81 -16.57 -7.04
N PRO A 245 22.09 -17.22 -7.97
CA PRO A 245 21.16 -16.57 -8.91
C PRO A 245 19.78 -16.30 -8.30
N HIS A 246 19.72 -15.59 -7.17
CA HIS A 246 18.48 -14.99 -6.70
C HIS A 246 18.15 -13.77 -7.58
N PRO A 247 16.99 -13.73 -8.27
CA PRO A 247 16.70 -12.67 -9.24
C PRO A 247 16.74 -11.26 -8.62
N GLY A 248 16.21 -11.09 -7.40
CA GLY A 248 16.27 -9.81 -6.70
C GLY A 248 17.71 -9.37 -6.41
N GLN A 249 18.60 -10.32 -6.06
CA GLN A 249 20.02 -10.03 -5.79
C GLN A 249 20.74 -9.56 -7.05
N GLN A 250 20.50 -10.22 -8.19
CA GLN A 250 21.08 -9.83 -9.48
C GLN A 250 20.60 -8.43 -9.90
N ILE A 251 19.31 -8.13 -9.71
CA ILE A 251 18.74 -6.81 -10.01
C ILE A 251 19.39 -5.73 -9.14
N ALA A 252 19.44 -5.92 -7.82
CA ALA A 252 20.01 -4.93 -6.91
C ALA A 252 21.50 -4.69 -7.20
N ALA A 253 22.25 -5.75 -7.49
CA ALA A 253 23.66 -5.63 -7.88
C ALA A 253 23.85 -4.82 -9.16
N ALA A 254 23.11 -5.16 -10.22
CA ALA A 254 23.18 -4.47 -11.50
C ALA A 254 22.78 -2.99 -11.37
N ASN A 255 21.76 -2.69 -10.57
CA ASN A 255 21.34 -1.32 -10.28
C ASN A 255 22.48 -0.53 -9.60
N ILE A 256 23.02 -1.04 -8.49
CA ILE A 256 24.06 -0.35 -7.71
C ILE A 256 25.35 -0.17 -8.53
N GLU A 257 25.82 -1.22 -9.22
CA GLU A 257 26.99 -1.17 -10.09
C GLU A 257 26.82 -0.14 -11.21
N GLY A 258 25.67 -0.19 -11.90
CA GLY A 258 25.34 0.71 -13.00
C GLY A 258 25.23 2.17 -12.57
N LEU A 259 24.74 2.43 -11.36
CA LEU A 259 24.67 3.75 -10.76
C LEU A 259 26.05 4.30 -10.40
N MET A 260 26.98 3.48 -9.88
CA MET A 260 28.31 3.94 -9.48
C MET A 260 29.31 4.08 -10.65
N ARG A 261 28.98 3.51 -11.83
CA ARG A 261 29.89 3.46 -12.98
C ARG A 261 30.37 4.86 -13.42
N GLY A 262 31.69 5.04 -13.41
CA GLY A 262 32.34 6.28 -13.83
C GLY A 262 32.50 7.33 -12.73
N SER A 263 32.21 7.00 -11.47
CA SER A 263 32.45 7.92 -10.34
C SER A 263 33.93 8.26 -10.16
N GLY A 264 34.24 9.54 -9.98
CA GLY A 264 35.56 10.01 -9.58
C GLY A 264 35.85 9.75 -8.09
N ILE A 265 34.82 9.76 -7.25
CA ILE A 265 34.94 9.43 -5.83
C ILE A 265 35.31 7.95 -5.66
N ASN A 266 34.60 7.02 -6.29
CA ASN A 266 34.93 5.60 -6.27
C ASN A 266 36.36 5.33 -6.78
N LYS A 267 36.77 5.98 -7.88
CA LYS A 267 38.15 5.86 -8.40
C LYS A 267 39.21 6.35 -7.41
N SER A 268 38.91 7.35 -6.58
CA SER A 268 39.85 7.84 -5.56
C SER A 268 40.24 6.79 -4.52
N HIS A 269 39.47 5.68 -4.42
CA HIS A 269 39.69 4.59 -3.50
C HIS A 269 40.63 3.49 -4.02
N GLU A 270 41.02 3.50 -5.30
CA GLU A 270 41.72 2.38 -5.96
C GLU A 270 42.97 1.90 -5.18
N PHE A 271 43.69 2.81 -4.52
CA PHE A 271 44.92 2.54 -3.78
C PHE A 271 44.83 2.86 -2.27
N CYS A 272 43.64 2.80 -1.68
CA CYS A 272 43.40 3.19 -0.28
C CYS A 272 43.93 2.21 0.79
N GLY A 273 44.35 1.00 0.39
CA GLY A 273 44.77 -0.07 1.31
C GLY A 273 43.66 -0.83 2.05
N LYS A 274 42.37 -0.45 1.88
CA LYS A 274 41.25 -1.21 2.46
C LYS A 274 41.02 -2.51 1.69
N VAL A 275 40.95 -3.62 2.43
CA VAL A 275 40.77 -4.97 1.85
C VAL A 275 39.30 -5.30 1.65
N GLN A 276 38.43 -4.91 2.58
CA GLN A 276 37.00 -5.21 2.53
C GLN A 276 36.15 -4.08 3.10
N ASP A 277 35.03 -3.82 2.43
CA ASP A 277 33.95 -3.02 2.98
C ASP A 277 33.11 -3.82 3.97
N ALA A 278 32.45 -3.08 4.87
CA ALA A 278 31.50 -3.64 5.81
C ALA A 278 30.21 -4.11 5.13
N TYR A 279 29.47 -4.99 5.81
CA TYR A 279 28.33 -5.68 5.22
C TYR A 279 27.18 -4.75 4.84
N SER A 280 26.99 -3.61 5.51
CA SER A 280 25.95 -2.66 5.11
C SER A 280 26.16 -2.08 3.70
N MET A 281 27.40 -2.11 3.20
CA MET A 281 27.77 -1.79 1.82
C MET A 281 27.90 -3.06 0.97
N ARG A 282 28.77 -3.98 1.38
CA ARG A 282 29.15 -5.17 0.61
C ARG A 282 28.01 -6.18 0.42
N CYS A 283 27.08 -6.25 1.36
CA CYS A 283 25.93 -7.15 1.30
C CYS A 283 24.63 -6.45 0.87
N ALA A 284 24.72 -5.20 0.35
CA ALA A 284 23.54 -4.42 -0.03
C ALA A 284 22.69 -5.15 -1.08
N ALA A 285 23.33 -5.72 -2.12
CA ALA A 285 22.62 -6.46 -3.17
C ALA A 285 21.87 -7.69 -2.65
N GLN A 286 22.46 -8.43 -1.71
CA GLN A 286 21.86 -9.62 -1.12
C GLN A 286 20.63 -9.25 -0.27
N VAL A 287 20.74 -8.20 0.55
CA VAL A 287 19.64 -7.78 1.44
C VAL A 287 18.52 -7.10 0.66
N HIS A 288 18.85 -6.16 -0.23
CA HIS A 288 17.86 -5.50 -1.08
C HIS A 288 17.18 -6.51 -2.01
N GLY A 289 17.96 -7.46 -2.54
CA GLY A 289 17.46 -8.53 -3.40
C GLY A 289 16.49 -9.47 -2.70
N ALA A 290 16.77 -9.87 -1.46
CA ALA A 290 15.85 -10.69 -0.67
C ALA A 290 14.51 -9.99 -0.44
N THR A 291 14.53 -8.69 -0.14
CA THR A 291 13.30 -7.89 -0.05
C THR A 291 12.54 -7.88 -1.38
N ARG A 292 13.22 -7.67 -2.52
CA ARG A 292 12.58 -7.68 -3.85
C ARG A 292 11.93 -9.02 -4.21
N ASP A 293 12.56 -10.13 -3.85
CA ASP A 293 11.99 -11.46 -4.07
C ASP A 293 10.74 -11.68 -3.18
N ALA A 294 10.75 -11.20 -1.94
CA ALA A 294 9.56 -11.20 -1.09
C ALA A 294 8.44 -10.31 -1.65
N LEU A 295 8.76 -9.09 -2.13
CA LEU A 295 7.79 -8.21 -2.77
C LEU A 295 7.13 -8.86 -3.99
N ARG A 296 7.90 -9.60 -4.80
CA ARG A 296 7.36 -10.36 -5.95
C ARG A 296 6.34 -11.42 -5.51
N PHE A 297 6.62 -12.13 -4.41
CA PHE A 297 5.68 -13.10 -3.86
C PHE A 297 4.39 -12.42 -3.40
N VAL A 298 4.50 -11.34 -2.61
CA VAL A 298 3.34 -10.58 -2.10
C VAL A 298 2.52 -10.00 -3.26
N ARG A 299 3.18 -9.46 -4.29
CA ARG A 299 2.54 -8.98 -5.53
C ARG A 299 1.70 -10.08 -6.18
N GLY A 300 2.24 -11.29 -6.31
CA GLY A 300 1.50 -12.42 -6.88
C GLY A 300 0.22 -12.75 -6.11
N ILE A 301 0.24 -12.70 -4.77
CA ILE A 301 -0.97 -12.88 -3.95
C ILE A 301 -1.97 -11.76 -4.17
N VAL A 302 -1.51 -10.50 -4.19
CA VAL A 302 -2.36 -9.33 -4.46
C VAL A 302 -3.01 -9.43 -5.84
N ASP A 303 -2.27 -9.86 -6.87
CA ASP A 303 -2.77 -9.95 -8.24
C ASP A 303 -3.87 -11.02 -8.37
N ILE A 304 -3.71 -12.15 -7.68
CA ILE A 304 -4.75 -13.19 -7.59
C ILE A 304 -5.97 -12.63 -6.88
N GLU A 305 -5.78 -12.11 -5.65
CA GLU A 305 -6.87 -11.68 -4.79
C GLU A 305 -7.68 -10.52 -5.38
N SER A 306 -6.99 -9.56 -6.03
CA SER A 306 -7.63 -8.46 -6.77
C SER A 306 -8.57 -8.94 -7.87
N ASN A 307 -8.38 -10.18 -8.33
CA ASN A 307 -9.15 -10.84 -9.38
C ASN A 307 -9.91 -12.08 -8.89
N SER A 308 -10.06 -12.26 -7.58
CA SER A 308 -10.86 -13.34 -6.99
C SER A 308 -12.34 -12.97 -6.91
N ALA A 309 -13.22 -13.99 -6.88
CA ALA A 309 -14.61 -13.83 -6.49
C ALA A 309 -14.74 -14.19 -5.00
N THR A 310 -14.99 -13.18 -4.16
CA THR A 310 -14.90 -13.30 -2.69
C THR A 310 -16.24 -13.11 -1.99
N ASP A 311 -17.34 -13.27 -2.72
CA ASP A 311 -18.71 -13.14 -2.22
C ASP A 311 -19.18 -14.44 -1.55
N ASN A 312 -20.27 -14.37 -0.80
CA ASN A 312 -20.98 -15.48 -0.22
C ASN A 312 -22.46 -15.13 0.01
N PRO A 313 -23.41 -16.01 -0.37
CA PRO A 313 -23.18 -17.21 -1.16
C PRO A 313 -22.83 -16.86 -2.62
N MET A 314 -22.09 -17.75 -3.28
CA MET A 314 -21.76 -17.62 -4.69
C MET A 314 -22.91 -18.12 -5.56
N VAL A 315 -23.11 -17.46 -6.69
CA VAL A 315 -24.19 -17.74 -7.64
C VAL A 315 -23.61 -18.25 -8.96
N PHE A 316 -23.98 -19.47 -9.35
CA PHE A 316 -23.49 -20.13 -10.56
C PHE A 316 -24.61 -20.15 -11.60
N ALA A 317 -24.58 -19.18 -12.52
CA ALA A 317 -25.66 -18.98 -13.49
C ALA A 317 -25.81 -20.13 -14.51
N ASP A 318 -24.72 -20.83 -14.79
CA ASP A 318 -24.66 -21.98 -15.69
C ASP A 318 -25.40 -23.20 -15.15
N THR A 319 -25.40 -23.41 -13.82
CA THR A 319 -26.13 -24.51 -13.18
C THR A 319 -27.43 -24.05 -12.49
N GLY A 320 -27.57 -22.75 -12.23
CA GLY A 320 -28.66 -22.20 -11.42
C GLY A 320 -28.43 -22.35 -9.91
N ASP A 321 -27.24 -22.77 -9.48
CA ASP A 321 -26.95 -23.05 -8.07
C ASP A 321 -26.56 -21.80 -7.28
N ILE A 322 -26.88 -21.82 -5.98
CA ILE A 322 -26.42 -20.85 -4.99
C ILE A 322 -25.71 -21.61 -3.88
N VAL A 323 -24.39 -21.40 -3.77
CA VAL A 323 -23.51 -22.21 -2.93
C VAL A 323 -22.88 -21.35 -1.84
N SER A 324 -23.09 -21.75 -0.58
CA SER A 324 -22.39 -21.15 0.55
C SER A 324 -20.92 -21.58 0.56
N CYS A 325 -20.00 -20.64 0.75
CA CYS A 325 -18.56 -20.86 0.73
C CYS A 325 -17.82 -19.93 1.71
N GLY A 326 -16.48 -19.98 1.71
CA GLY A 326 -15.61 -19.19 2.59
C GLY A 326 -14.62 -18.28 1.87
N ASN A 327 -14.84 -17.93 0.59
CA ASN A 327 -13.89 -17.12 -0.20
C ASN A 327 -13.69 -15.70 0.35
N PHE A 328 -14.52 -15.27 1.29
CA PHE A 328 -14.41 -14.01 2.00
C PHE A 328 -13.27 -13.98 3.05
N HIS A 329 -12.65 -15.13 3.36
CA HIS A 329 -11.68 -15.24 4.46
C HIS A 329 -10.30 -14.78 3.99
N GLY A 330 -9.81 -13.66 4.52
CA GLY A 330 -8.61 -12.94 4.04
C GLY A 330 -7.26 -13.58 4.41
N ALA A 331 -7.17 -14.88 4.65
CA ALA A 331 -5.92 -15.53 5.11
C ALA A 331 -4.72 -15.31 4.16
N PRO A 332 -4.87 -15.42 2.82
CA PRO A 332 -3.77 -15.14 1.90
C PRO A 332 -3.24 -13.70 2.03
N ILE A 333 -4.15 -12.73 2.22
CA ILE A 333 -3.82 -11.31 2.40
C ILE A 333 -3.06 -11.12 3.71
N ALA A 334 -3.52 -11.73 4.79
CA ALA A 334 -2.87 -11.62 6.10
C ALA A 334 -1.42 -12.12 6.07
N MET A 335 -1.19 -13.31 5.49
CA MET A 335 0.15 -13.88 5.34
C MET A 335 1.05 -13.01 4.46
N ALA A 336 0.51 -12.51 3.34
CA ALA A 336 1.25 -11.66 2.42
C ALA A 336 1.60 -10.30 3.04
N ALA A 337 0.68 -9.70 3.80
CA ALA A 337 0.91 -8.46 4.52
C ALA A 337 1.95 -8.61 5.66
N ASP A 338 1.89 -9.71 6.41
CA ASP A 338 2.88 -10.00 7.44
C ASP A 338 4.27 -10.24 6.85
N LEU A 339 4.36 -10.95 5.71
CA LEU A 339 5.61 -11.10 4.98
C LEU A 339 6.14 -9.74 4.50
N LEU A 340 5.29 -8.86 3.96
CA LEU A 340 5.69 -7.51 3.55
C LEU A 340 6.26 -6.71 4.73
N ALA A 341 5.57 -6.70 5.87
CA ALA A 341 6.01 -6.02 7.08
C ALA A 341 7.36 -6.55 7.58
N ALA A 342 7.58 -7.87 7.55
CA ALA A 342 8.86 -8.47 7.94
C ALA A 342 9.97 -8.17 6.91
N ALA A 343 9.68 -8.27 5.61
CA ALA A 343 10.67 -8.14 4.54
C ALA A 343 11.20 -6.71 4.36
N ILE A 344 10.47 -5.68 4.80
CA ILE A 344 10.93 -4.29 4.73
C ILE A 344 11.91 -3.93 5.86
N VAL A 345 11.90 -4.66 6.98
CA VAL A 345 12.78 -4.37 8.13
C VAL A 345 14.27 -4.48 7.78
N PRO A 346 14.75 -5.56 7.11
CA PRO A 346 16.15 -5.65 6.73
C PRO A 346 16.58 -4.53 5.77
N LEU A 347 15.69 -4.09 4.88
CA LEU A 347 15.95 -2.96 3.97
C LEU A 347 16.15 -1.64 4.71
N ALA A 348 15.31 -1.36 5.71
CA ALA A 348 15.44 -0.16 6.53
C ALA A 348 16.67 -0.24 7.47
N THR A 349 16.89 -1.38 8.12
CA THR A 349 18.01 -1.53 9.06
C THR A 349 19.37 -1.49 8.37
N ILE A 350 19.52 -2.06 7.17
CA ILE A 350 20.77 -1.93 6.41
C ILE A 350 21.01 -0.49 5.91
N SER A 351 19.94 0.22 5.55
CA SER A 351 19.98 1.65 5.19
C SER A 351 20.45 2.50 6.36
N GLU A 352 19.86 2.29 7.54
CA GLU A 352 20.27 2.98 8.77
C GLU A 352 21.73 2.69 9.14
N ARG A 353 22.22 1.46 8.95
CA ARG A 353 23.65 1.13 9.13
C ARG A 353 24.58 1.83 8.14
N ARG A 354 24.10 2.29 6.98
CA ARG A 354 24.88 3.14 6.06
C ARG A 354 24.83 4.61 6.50
N THR A 355 23.68 5.09 6.98
CA THR A 355 23.55 6.41 7.63
C THR A 355 24.53 6.56 8.79
N ASP A 356 24.57 5.59 9.71
CA ASP A 356 25.50 5.52 10.84
C ASP A 356 26.96 5.68 10.39
N ARG A 357 27.35 4.98 9.31
CA ARG A 357 28.70 5.05 8.75
C ARG A 357 29.03 6.41 8.14
N LEU A 358 28.07 7.07 7.50
CA LEU A 358 28.27 8.38 6.89
C LEU A 358 28.55 9.44 7.96
N VAL A 359 27.82 9.39 9.08
CA VAL A 359 27.94 10.41 10.14
C VAL A 359 29.11 10.16 11.10
N ASP A 360 29.63 8.93 11.16
CA ASP A 360 30.79 8.58 11.99
C ASP A 360 32.11 8.92 11.27
N PRO A 361 32.93 9.86 11.81
CA PRO A 361 34.19 10.24 11.19
C PRO A 361 35.22 9.11 11.15
N ALA A 362 35.19 8.17 12.10
CA ALA A 362 36.11 7.03 12.14
C ALA A 362 35.79 6.02 11.03
N LEU A 363 34.55 5.97 10.56
CA LEU A 363 34.10 5.03 9.53
C LEU A 363 34.08 5.66 8.14
N SER A 364 33.70 6.94 8.02
CA SER A 364 33.61 7.67 6.75
C SER A 364 34.91 8.34 6.32
N GLY A 365 35.72 8.79 7.28
CA GLY A 365 36.80 9.74 7.03
C GLY A 365 36.30 11.13 6.59
N LEU A 366 35.03 11.45 6.87
CA LEU A 366 34.41 12.76 6.70
C LEU A 366 34.33 13.49 8.05
N PRO A 367 34.04 14.81 8.07
CA PRO A 367 33.75 15.51 9.32
C PRO A 367 32.61 14.83 10.10
N ALA A 368 32.74 14.79 11.43
CA ALA A 368 31.73 14.19 12.30
C ALA A 368 30.34 14.78 12.04
N PHE A 369 29.33 13.91 11.92
CA PHE A 369 27.95 14.28 11.62
C PHE A 369 27.77 15.13 10.36
N LEU A 370 28.71 15.01 9.41
CA LEU A 370 28.69 15.69 8.11
C LEU A 370 28.61 17.22 8.21
N THR A 371 29.22 17.80 9.23
CA THR A 371 29.32 19.27 9.42
C THR A 371 30.75 19.76 9.46
N ARG A 372 31.01 20.90 8.81
CA ARG A 372 32.35 21.52 8.76
C ARG A 372 32.75 22.19 10.08
N ALA A 373 31.79 22.53 10.94
CA ALA A 373 32.01 23.25 12.21
C ALA A 373 31.54 22.44 13.42
N GLY A 374 32.05 21.20 13.54
CA GLY A 374 31.76 20.33 14.67
C GLY A 374 32.12 20.98 16.02
N GLY A 375 31.29 20.75 17.03
CA GLY A 375 31.39 21.38 18.35
C GLY A 375 30.58 22.68 18.48
N LEU A 376 30.30 23.37 17.38
CA LEU A 376 29.30 24.45 17.31
C LEU A 376 28.02 23.98 16.62
N ARG A 377 28.14 23.12 15.62
CA ARG A 377 27.04 22.56 14.83
C ARG A 377 26.92 21.07 15.09
N SER A 378 25.68 20.58 15.18
CA SER A 378 25.36 19.16 15.36
C SER A 378 25.15 18.43 14.04
N GLY A 379 24.90 19.15 12.94
CA GLY A 379 24.74 18.55 11.61
C GLY A 379 23.67 17.47 11.59
N PHE A 380 24.03 16.28 11.10
CA PHE A 380 23.12 15.15 10.92
C PHE A 380 23.00 14.21 12.14
N MET A 381 23.52 14.60 13.30
CA MET A 381 23.46 13.79 14.53
C MET A 381 22.04 13.32 14.85
N LEU A 382 21.06 14.23 14.87
CA LEU A 382 19.68 13.87 15.22
C LEU A 382 18.92 13.20 14.07
N ALA A 383 19.37 13.37 12.82
CA ALA A 383 18.84 12.61 11.70
C ALA A 383 19.18 11.11 11.84
N GLN A 384 20.41 10.77 12.21
CA GLN A 384 20.81 9.40 12.52
C GLN A 384 20.00 8.84 13.70
N VAL A 385 19.84 9.59 14.80
CA VAL A 385 19.01 9.15 15.94
C VAL A 385 17.56 8.87 15.52
N THR A 386 17.00 9.73 14.67
CA THR A 386 15.65 9.53 14.12
C THR A 386 15.57 8.26 13.28
N ALA A 387 16.53 8.03 12.36
CA ALA A 387 16.59 6.81 11.57
C ALA A 387 16.69 5.56 12.45
N ALA A 388 17.51 5.59 13.50
CA ALA A 388 17.65 4.48 14.45
C ALA A 388 16.35 4.19 15.21
N ALA A 389 15.65 5.23 15.69
CA ALA A 389 14.37 5.08 16.38
C ALA A 389 13.31 4.45 15.48
N VAL A 390 13.17 4.94 14.24
CA VAL A 390 12.21 4.42 13.26
C VAL A 390 12.57 3.00 12.81
N ALA A 391 13.85 2.72 12.58
CA ALA A 391 14.32 1.37 12.25
C ALA A 391 14.10 0.38 13.41
N SER A 392 14.08 0.84 14.66
CA SER A 392 13.74 0.02 15.81
C SER A 392 12.24 -0.24 15.92
N GLU A 393 11.39 0.77 15.68
CA GLU A 393 9.92 0.63 15.65
C GLU A 393 9.48 -0.45 14.65
N LEU A 394 10.11 -0.49 13.47
CA LEU A 394 9.86 -1.49 12.43
C LEU A 394 10.02 -2.94 12.92
N LYS A 395 10.95 -3.20 13.83
CA LYS A 395 11.18 -4.55 14.37
C LYS A 395 9.95 -5.05 15.14
N SER A 396 9.31 -4.17 15.90
CA SER A 396 8.06 -4.49 16.61
C SER A 396 6.91 -4.72 15.62
N MET A 397 6.84 -3.95 14.53
CA MET A 397 5.82 -4.13 13.49
C MET A 397 5.97 -5.44 12.69
N ALA A 398 7.13 -6.10 12.73
CA ALA A 398 7.34 -7.38 12.08
C ALA A 398 6.67 -8.57 12.79
N HIS A 399 6.14 -8.39 14.01
CA HIS A 399 5.35 -9.45 14.65
C HIS A 399 4.09 -9.71 13.83
N PRO A 400 3.82 -10.95 13.38
CA PRO A 400 2.71 -11.23 12.47
C PRO A 400 1.36 -10.98 13.14
N ALA A 401 0.41 -10.39 12.41
CA ALA A 401 -0.95 -10.14 12.90
C ALA A 401 -1.89 -11.28 12.49
N GLY A 402 -1.62 -11.95 11.37
CA GLY A 402 -2.43 -13.06 10.86
C GLY A 402 -2.22 -14.39 11.59
N VAL A 403 -1.38 -14.43 12.63
CA VAL A 403 -1.26 -15.59 13.54
C VAL A 403 -2.26 -15.52 14.70
N ASP A 404 -2.98 -14.40 14.83
CA ASP A 404 -4.00 -14.19 15.86
C ASP A 404 -5.41 -14.41 15.30
N THR A 405 -6.34 -14.79 16.17
CA THR A 405 -7.76 -14.95 15.86
C THR A 405 -8.61 -14.75 17.11
N ILE A 406 -9.74 -14.08 16.97
CA ILE A 406 -10.72 -13.90 18.04
C ILE A 406 -12.10 -14.30 17.49
N PRO A 407 -12.75 -15.33 18.05
CA PRO A 407 -14.08 -15.73 17.62
C PRO A 407 -15.12 -14.61 17.76
N THR A 408 -15.94 -14.42 16.73
CA THR A 408 -17.02 -13.43 16.68
C THR A 408 -18.39 -14.09 16.41
N SER A 409 -19.46 -13.30 16.51
CA SER A 409 -20.80 -13.72 16.09
C SER A 409 -21.28 -15.02 16.75
N ALA A 410 -21.14 -15.10 18.09
CA ALA A 410 -21.47 -16.28 18.91
C ALA A 410 -20.78 -17.58 18.43
N ASN A 411 -19.50 -17.49 18.05
CA ASN A 411 -18.68 -18.58 17.48
C ASN A 411 -19.17 -19.12 16.13
N LYS A 412 -20.04 -18.39 15.42
CA LYS A 412 -20.30 -18.69 14.01
C LYS A 412 -19.11 -18.32 13.12
N GLU A 413 -18.38 -17.28 13.53
CA GLU A 413 -17.10 -16.85 12.96
C GLU A 413 -16.00 -17.20 13.95
N ASP A 414 -15.70 -18.49 14.10
CA ASP A 414 -14.76 -19.02 15.09
C ASP A 414 -13.28 -18.91 14.69
N HIS A 415 -13.02 -18.63 13.41
CA HIS A 415 -11.69 -18.36 12.89
C HIS A 415 -11.72 -17.18 11.92
N VAL A 416 -10.79 -16.24 12.10
CA VAL A 416 -10.68 -15.00 11.31
C VAL A 416 -9.23 -14.76 10.92
N SER A 417 -8.98 -13.98 9.86
CA SER A 417 -7.62 -13.80 9.31
C SER A 417 -6.83 -12.63 9.88
N MET A 418 -7.50 -11.64 10.48
CA MET A 418 -6.93 -10.34 10.82
C MET A 418 -6.28 -9.61 9.62
N SER A 419 -6.73 -9.89 8.39
CA SER A 419 -6.12 -9.39 7.15
C SER A 419 -6.05 -7.86 7.09
N MET A 420 -7.09 -7.15 7.51
CA MET A 420 -7.11 -5.69 7.52
C MET A 420 -6.07 -5.11 8.48
N THR A 421 -5.95 -5.68 9.69
CA THR A 421 -4.93 -5.28 10.67
C THR A 421 -3.53 -5.53 10.14
N ALA A 422 -3.30 -6.69 9.52
CA ALA A 422 -2.02 -7.03 8.89
C ALA A 422 -1.68 -6.05 7.75
N ALA A 423 -2.65 -5.72 6.89
CA ALA A 423 -2.47 -4.80 5.76
C ALA A 423 -2.14 -3.37 6.22
N LEU A 424 -2.86 -2.82 7.21
CA LEU A 424 -2.57 -1.49 7.78
C LEU A 424 -1.20 -1.44 8.44
N LYS A 425 -0.81 -2.50 9.16
CA LYS A 425 0.52 -2.61 9.76
C LYS A 425 1.61 -2.65 8.69
N ALA A 426 1.38 -3.39 7.59
CA ALA A 426 2.32 -3.44 6.47
C ALA A 426 2.45 -2.08 5.77
N GLU A 427 1.33 -1.37 5.52
CA GLU A 427 1.35 0.00 4.99
C GLU A 427 2.16 0.94 5.91
N ARG A 428 1.93 0.86 7.23
CA ARG A 428 2.67 1.66 8.20
C ARG A 428 4.16 1.32 8.19
N ALA A 429 4.53 0.05 8.16
CA ALA A 429 5.92 -0.39 8.09
C ALA A 429 6.61 0.12 6.81
N VAL A 430 5.94 0.06 5.66
CA VAL A 430 6.43 0.62 4.40
C VAL A 430 6.64 2.14 4.52
N SER A 431 5.71 2.87 5.14
CA SER A 431 5.85 4.30 5.40
C SER A 431 7.05 4.64 6.29
N ARG A 432 7.24 3.91 7.40
CA ARG A 432 8.41 4.07 8.30
C ARG A 432 9.73 3.75 7.60
N ALA A 433 9.78 2.70 6.78
CA ALA A 433 10.98 2.36 6.01
C ALA A 433 11.36 3.45 5.01
N ARG A 434 10.37 4.15 4.43
CA ARG A 434 10.61 5.31 3.56
C ARG A 434 11.34 6.43 4.27
N GLU A 435 10.96 6.73 5.52
CA GLU A 435 11.62 7.76 6.34
C GLU A 435 13.10 7.41 6.57
N VAL A 436 13.41 6.14 6.85
CA VAL A 436 14.80 5.69 7.05
C VAL A 436 15.65 5.84 5.78
N VAL A 437 15.13 5.39 4.63
CA VAL A 437 15.82 5.52 3.33
C VAL A 437 15.98 6.99 2.93
N ALA A 438 14.99 7.83 3.22
CA ALA A 438 15.06 9.27 2.98
C ALA A 438 16.18 9.94 3.79
N ILE A 439 16.36 9.56 5.04
CA ILE A 439 17.46 10.05 5.88
C ILE A 439 18.81 9.60 5.32
N GLU A 440 18.93 8.36 4.84
CA GLU A 440 20.15 7.88 4.18
C GLU A 440 20.49 8.74 2.95
N LEU A 441 19.52 8.95 2.05
CA LEU A 441 19.68 9.79 0.86
C LEU A 441 20.16 11.21 1.20
N LEU A 442 19.56 11.80 2.23
CA LEU A 442 19.90 13.15 2.68
C LEU A 442 21.35 13.22 3.20
N CYS A 443 21.75 12.25 4.04
CA CYS A 443 23.12 12.14 4.55
C CYS A 443 24.12 11.87 3.41
N ALA A 444 23.80 10.98 2.49
CA ALA A 444 24.68 10.63 1.38
C ALA A 444 24.91 11.82 0.43
N CYS A 445 23.87 12.62 0.15
CA CYS A 445 24.02 13.84 -0.64
C CYS A 445 24.90 14.88 0.06
N GLN A 446 24.75 15.07 1.37
CA GLN A 446 25.63 15.94 2.15
C GLN A 446 27.08 15.44 2.12
N ALA A 447 27.28 14.13 2.27
CA ALA A 447 28.60 13.53 2.23
C ALA A 447 29.31 13.76 0.88
N ILE A 448 28.58 13.67 -0.24
CA ILE A 448 29.09 14.01 -1.57
C ILE A 448 29.51 15.49 -1.65
N ASP A 449 28.73 16.42 -1.08
CA ASP A 449 29.09 17.85 -1.07
C ASP A 449 30.41 18.12 -0.34
N LEU A 450 30.70 17.35 0.72
CA LEU A 450 31.92 17.46 1.50
C LEU A 450 33.16 16.89 0.79
N LEU A 451 32.98 16.12 -0.28
CA LEU A 451 34.07 15.52 -1.06
C LEU A 451 34.51 16.38 -2.25
N ALA A 452 33.87 17.52 -2.50
CA ALA A 452 34.28 18.45 -3.54
C ALA A 452 35.79 18.81 -3.42
N PRO A 453 36.55 18.85 -4.54
CA PRO A 453 36.07 18.86 -5.93
C PRO A 453 35.89 17.47 -6.57
N LEU A 454 35.97 16.37 -5.82
CA LEU A 454 35.65 15.05 -6.37
C LEU A 454 34.17 14.98 -6.77
N THR A 455 33.90 14.34 -7.90
CA THR A 455 32.55 14.17 -8.43
C THR A 455 32.13 12.71 -8.42
N THR A 456 30.88 12.44 -8.06
CA THR A 456 30.25 11.12 -8.19
C THR A 456 30.02 10.75 -9.67
N SER A 457 29.37 9.61 -9.93
CA SER A 457 29.07 9.16 -11.29
C SER A 457 28.08 10.10 -12.01
N PRO A 458 28.02 10.09 -13.36
CA PRO A 458 27.05 10.91 -14.09
C PRO A 458 25.58 10.64 -13.71
N ALA A 459 25.25 9.41 -13.31
CA ALA A 459 23.89 9.07 -12.88
C ALA A 459 23.58 9.66 -11.50
N LEU A 460 24.50 9.47 -10.55
CA LEU A 460 24.33 9.95 -9.18
C LEU A 460 24.42 11.47 -9.07
N VAL A 461 25.14 12.15 -9.97
CA VAL A 461 25.12 13.63 -10.08
C VAL A 461 23.70 14.13 -10.36
N ARG A 462 22.92 13.46 -11.21
CA ARG A 462 21.53 13.86 -11.50
C ARG A 462 20.60 13.65 -10.31
N VAL A 463 20.76 12.55 -9.59
CA VAL A 463 20.01 12.29 -8.34
C VAL A 463 20.35 13.35 -7.31
N HIS A 464 21.63 13.60 -7.08
CA HIS A 464 22.12 14.62 -6.15
C HIS A 464 21.56 16.01 -6.51
N ALA A 465 21.61 16.39 -7.79
CA ALA A 465 21.03 17.64 -8.26
C ALA A 465 19.51 17.71 -8.04
N ARG A 466 18.77 16.62 -8.27
CA ARG A 466 17.31 16.58 -8.00
C ARG A 466 17.03 16.78 -6.51
N VAL A 467 17.80 16.14 -5.63
CA VAL A 467 17.70 16.34 -4.17
C VAL A 467 18.01 17.79 -3.81
N ARG A 468 19.08 18.37 -4.38
CA ARG A 468 19.52 19.74 -4.08
C ARG A 468 18.57 20.83 -4.61
N ALA A 469 17.72 20.51 -5.58
CA ALA A 469 16.67 21.42 -6.04
C ALA A 469 15.61 21.69 -4.96
N ASP A 470 15.33 20.71 -4.09
CA ASP A 470 14.31 20.84 -3.04
C ASP A 470 14.94 21.02 -1.65
N VAL A 471 16.14 20.47 -1.44
CA VAL A 471 16.82 20.45 -0.15
C VAL A 471 18.27 20.95 -0.30
N PRO A 472 18.57 22.20 0.10
CA PRO A 472 19.92 22.76 -0.02
C PRO A 472 20.93 22.02 0.86
N ALA A 473 22.23 22.19 0.58
CA ALA A 473 23.28 21.65 1.45
C ALA A 473 23.13 22.19 2.89
N LEU A 474 23.56 21.40 3.87
CA LEU A 474 23.53 21.81 5.27
C LEU A 474 24.83 22.52 5.63
N ASP A 475 24.89 23.83 5.36
CA ASP A 475 26.03 24.65 5.74
C ASP A 475 25.97 25.07 7.21
N GLN A 476 24.77 25.35 7.73
CA GLN A 476 24.51 25.69 9.13
C GLN A 476 23.37 24.83 9.67
N ASP A 477 23.31 24.65 10.99
CA ASP A 477 22.22 23.89 11.60
C ASP A 477 20.87 24.55 11.30
N ARG A 478 19.92 23.75 10.87
CA ARG A 478 18.51 24.08 10.72
C ARG A 478 17.67 22.87 11.12
N ALA A 479 16.37 23.08 11.30
CA ALA A 479 15.47 21.95 11.52
C ALA A 479 15.51 21.02 10.29
N LEU A 480 15.86 19.75 10.50
CA LEU A 480 15.95 18.75 9.42
C LEU A 480 14.61 18.07 9.11
N ALA A 481 13.58 18.26 9.93
CA ALA A 481 12.28 17.63 9.70
C ALA A 481 11.64 18.01 8.34
N PRO A 482 11.66 19.29 7.90
CA PRO A 482 11.19 19.65 6.56
C PRO A 482 12.02 19.01 5.44
N ASP A 483 13.34 18.96 5.61
CA ASP A 483 14.26 18.34 4.64
C ASP A 483 13.96 16.83 4.49
N ILE A 484 13.78 16.12 5.61
CA ILE A 484 13.41 14.70 5.61
C ILE A 484 12.06 14.50 4.91
N ALA A 485 11.06 15.32 5.22
CA ALA A 485 9.74 15.24 4.60
C ALA A 485 9.79 15.46 3.08
N ALA A 486 10.62 16.40 2.60
CA ALA A 486 10.84 16.62 1.19
C ALA A 486 11.44 15.39 0.49
N ILE A 487 12.46 14.74 1.09
CA ILE A 487 13.03 13.52 0.51
C ILE A 487 12.03 12.35 0.55
N VAL A 488 11.23 12.23 1.62
CA VAL A 488 10.14 11.25 1.71
C VAL A 488 9.16 11.42 0.55
N ALA A 489 8.81 12.66 0.19
CA ALA A 489 7.95 12.96 -0.95
C ALA A 489 8.61 12.57 -2.28
N LEU A 490 9.89 12.90 -2.49
CA LEU A 490 10.66 12.52 -3.68
C LEU A 490 10.76 11.00 -3.88
N VAL A 491 10.92 10.25 -2.78
CA VAL A 491 10.90 8.78 -2.83
C VAL A 491 9.50 8.27 -3.19
N ALA A 492 8.45 8.88 -2.66
CA ALA A 492 7.07 8.48 -2.92
C ALA A 492 6.62 8.77 -4.37
N SER A 493 7.07 9.88 -4.96
CA SER A 493 6.74 10.27 -6.33
C SER A 493 7.52 9.49 -7.40
N GLY A 494 8.64 8.86 -7.03
CA GLY A 494 9.52 8.15 -7.95
C GLY A 494 10.44 9.06 -8.77
N GLU A 495 10.49 10.36 -8.45
CA GLU A 495 11.31 11.34 -9.17
C GLU A 495 12.82 11.05 -9.11
N LEU A 496 13.29 10.40 -8.04
CA LEU A 496 14.69 9.99 -7.91
C LEU A 496 15.07 8.89 -8.92
N ASP A 497 14.15 7.97 -9.19
CA ASP A 497 14.35 6.94 -10.22
C ASP A 497 14.30 7.55 -11.63
N ALA A 498 13.37 8.48 -11.87
CA ALA A 498 13.31 9.25 -13.11
C ALA A 498 14.63 10.02 -13.38
N ALA A 499 15.25 10.60 -12.35
CA ALA A 499 16.54 11.28 -12.46
C ALA A 499 17.69 10.34 -12.91
N CYS A 500 17.56 9.04 -12.65
CA CYS A 500 18.48 8.00 -13.12
C CYS A 500 18.21 7.54 -14.57
N ASN A 501 17.25 8.13 -15.29
CA ASN A 501 16.76 7.69 -16.61
C ASN A 501 16.17 6.27 -16.59
N GLY A 502 15.48 5.87 -15.52
CA GLY A 502 14.85 4.55 -15.40
C GLY A 502 15.84 3.38 -15.39
N ARG A 503 17.09 3.64 -14.98
CA ARG A 503 18.14 2.62 -14.87
C ARG A 503 17.90 1.62 -13.73
N VAL A 504 17.02 1.95 -12.78
CA VAL A 504 16.76 1.12 -11.60
C VAL A 504 15.51 0.29 -11.86
N LYS A 505 15.67 -1.03 -11.89
CA LYS A 505 14.56 -1.97 -12.11
C LYS A 505 13.76 -2.26 -10.84
#